data_AF-H6QQ07-F1
#
_entry.id   AF-H6QQ07-F1
#
_cell.length_a   1.000
_cell.length_b   1.000
_cell.length_c   1.000
_cell.angle_alpha   90.00
_cell.angle_beta   90.00
_cell.angle_gamma   90.00
#
_symmetry.space_group_name_H-M   'P 1'
#
loop_
_entity.id
_entity.type
_entity.pdbx_description
1 polymer ?
#
loop_
_entity_poly.entity_id
_entity_poly.type
_entity_poly.pdbx_seq_one_letter_code
_entity_poly.pdbx_strand_id
1 'polypeptide(L)'
;MADPDSDRDAIVGRGQKATTFWEQIHENYIDLVKEYNTDKKNSAGFKELPLRLVGGVECRWGLILKALNKLSGCYSTVERRLQSGKTRADILTEAKELYKTTVGSTFNLDHCWGILKDAPKWQANQQENAGRSKKAKEPGTSQTPTNLPSSTPRTSSPAVIDLDEDESDLSRSVLGSVRLEGNKAAKRKRAEESSIEKMVALQKDLVQISRDRLSSMKSATQSTLDDAIMSKDLTNLDDETRAYYQKKKRAIIARDLQEEKEKEEREKKEKEEKEKKEKEKKERKEREEKERKEKEEKERHERERAEEDEDKEEETEEEQEDEDDVEEEITEEEEDVTGEEEVEA
;
A
#
# COMPACT_ATOMS: atom_id res chain seq x y z
N MET A 1 -9.12 41.53 30.69
CA MET A 1 -9.54 40.25 31.32
C MET A 1 -9.85 39.34 30.16
N ALA A 2 -8.95 38.43 29.81
CA ALA A 2 -9.07 37.57 28.64
C ALA A 2 -9.40 36.15 29.11
N ASP A 3 -10.51 35.61 28.63
CA ASP A 3 -10.94 34.24 28.92
C ASP A 3 -10.07 33.24 28.13
N PRO A 4 -9.45 32.25 28.79
CA PRO A 4 -8.50 31.33 28.18
C PRO A 4 -9.13 29.97 27.83
N ASP A 5 -10.24 29.92 27.09
CA ASP A 5 -10.93 28.64 26.84
C ASP A 5 -11.57 28.51 25.43
N SER A 6 -10.82 28.87 24.39
CA SER A 6 -11.23 28.62 22.99
C SER A 6 -10.40 27.52 22.29
N ASP A 7 -9.51 26.82 22.99
CA ASP A 7 -8.59 25.84 22.39
C ASP A 7 -8.99 24.36 22.62
N ARG A 8 -10.29 24.10 22.80
CA ARG A 8 -10.81 22.74 23.02
C ARG A 8 -12.09 22.47 22.24
N ASP A 9 -12.00 22.57 20.92
CA ASP A 9 -12.97 21.87 20.08
C ASP A 9 -12.80 20.36 20.25
N ALA A 10 -13.87 19.72 20.71
CA ALA A 10 -13.96 18.27 20.80
C ALA A 10 -13.66 17.67 19.41
N ILE A 11 -12.83 16.63 19.37
CA ILE A 11 -12.56 15.88 18.14
C ILE A 11 -13.85 15.16 17.75
N VAL A 12 -14.71 15.85 17.01
CA VAL A 12 -15.92 15.29 16.40
C VAL A 12 -15.48 14.21 15.41
N GLY A 13 -16.12 13.03 15.53
CA GLY A 13 -15.75 11.82 14.81
C GLY A 13 -15.69 11.98 13.29
N ARG A 14 -14.83 11.16 12.66
CA ARG A 14 -14.54 11.07 11.21
C ARG A 14 -15.76 10.71 10.35
N GLY A 15 -16.74 11.61 10.29
CA GLY A 15 -17.96 11.47 9.51
C GLY A 15 -18.65 12.80 9.19
N GLN A 16 -18.04 13.95 9.48
CA GLN A 16 -18.57 15.23 8.99
C GLN A 16 -18.39 15.31 7.47
N LYS A 17 -19.45 15.71 6.78
CA LYS A 17 -19.36 16.12 5.37
C LYS A 17 -18.40 17.32 5.31
N ALA A 18 -17.52 17.35 4.32
CA ALA A 18 -16.56 18.46 4.14
C ALA A 18 -17.25 19.83 4.16
N THR A 19 -18.49 19.89 3.68
CA THR A 19 -19.35 21.08 3.73
C THR A 19 -19.59 21.56 5.16
N THR A 20 -19.96 20.68 6.08
CA THR A 20 -20.25 21.03 7.49
C THR A 20 -19.00 21.48 8.25
N PHE A 21 -17.85 20.89 7.94
CA PHE A 21 -16.58 21.33 8.50
C PHE A 21 -16.24 22.77 8.08
N TRP A 22 -16.38 23.07 6.79
CA TRP A 22 -16.12 24.42 6.28
C TRP A 22 -17.15 25.45 6.71
N GLU A 23 -18.42 25.05 6.88
CA GLU A 23 -19.47 25.88 7.48
C GLU A 23 -19.10 26.30 8.91
N GLN A 24 -18.66 25.36 9.75
CA GLN A 24 -18.21 25.66 11.12
C GLN A 24 -17.01 26.61 11.16
N ILE A 25 -16.00 26.36 10.32
CA ILE A 25 -14.84 27.26 10.19
C ILE A 25 -15.25 28.65 9.69
N HIS A 26 -16.21 28.70 8.77
CA HIS A 26 -16.71 29.94 8.19
C HIS A 26 -17.47 30.78 9.21
N GLU A 27 -18.27 30.16 10.07
CA GLU A 27 -18.96 30.84 11.19
C GLU A 27 -17.95 31.49 12.14
N ASN A 28 -16.94 30.74 12.59
CA ASN A 28 -15.88 31.26 13.45
C ASN A 28 -15.09 32.40 12.75
N TYR A 29 -14.76 32.23 11.47
CA TYR A 29 -14.12 33.27 10.66
C TYR A 29 -14.97 34.55 10.58
N ILE A 30 -16.28 34.43 10.38
CA ILE A 30 -17.19 35.59 10.32
C ILE A 30 -17.14 36.34 11.66
N ASP A 31 -17.20 35.62 12.78
CA ASP A 31 -17.23 36.24 14.10
C ASP A 31 -15.92 36.96 14.41
N LEU A 32 -14.77 36.35 14.11
CA LEU A 32 -13.45 36.99 14.23
C LEU A 32 -13.33 38.24 13.35
N VAL A 33 -13.82 38.19 12.10
CA VAL A 33 -13.78 39.35 11.19
C VAL A 33 -14.69 40.47 11.68
N LYS A 34 -15.88 40.14 12.19
CA LYS A 34 -16.78 41.12 12.79
C LYS A 34 -16.14 41.79 13.99
N GLU A 35 -15.61 41.00 14.93
CA GLU A 35 -14.92 41.50 16.12
C GLU A 35 -13.78 42.45 15.74
N TYR A 36 -12.89 42.02 14.85
CA TYR A 36 -11.79 42.84 14.34
C TYR A 36 -12.28 44.14 13.69
N ASN A 37 -13.29 44.05 12.82
CA ASN A 37 -13.83 45.22 12.13
C ASN A 37 -14.48 46.20 13.11
N THR A 38 -15.13 45.71 14.17
CA THR A 38 -15.68 46.55 15.24
C THR A 38 -14.60 47.21 16.09
N ASP A 39 -13.59 46.47 16.55
CA ASP A 39 -12.48 46.98 17.37
C ASP A 39 -11.68 48.08 16.63
N LYS A 40 -11.47 47.89 15.33
CA LYS A 40 -10.67 48.81 14.50
C LYS A 40 -11.48 49.87 13.76
N LYS A 41 -12.81 49.91 13.90
CA LYS A 41 -13.71 50.83 13.18
C LYS A 41 -13.32 52.31 13.31
N ASN A 42 -12.78 52.71 14.46
CA ASN A 42 -12.40 54.09 14.76
C ASN A 42 -10.90 54.37 14.58
N SER A 43 -10.13 53.41 14.06
CA SER A 43 -8.69 53.57 13.83
C SER A 43 -8.42 54.34 12.54
N ALA A 44 -7.48 55.28 12.58
CA ALA A 44 -7.10 56.05 11.39
C ALA A 44 -6.52 55.13 10.30
N GLY A 45 -7.04 55.23 9.07
CA GLY A 45 -6.62 54.39 7.94
C GLY A 45 -7.20 52.97 7.94
N PHE A 46 -8.22 52.69 8.76
CA PHE A 46 -8.87 51.39 8.79
C PHE A 46 -9.53 51.04 7.45
N LYS A 47 -9.25 49.83 6.97
CA LYS A 47 -9.92 49.19 5.85
C LYS A 47 -10.64 47.97 6.37
N GLU A 48 -11.95 47.93 6.15
CA GLU A 48 -12.79 46.82 6.58
C GLU A 48 -12.33 45.50 5.92
N LEU A 49 -12.14 44.46 6.73
CA LEU A 49 -11.86 43.13 6.21
C LEU A 49 -13.16 42.55 5.62
N PRO A 50 -13.14 42.07 4.35
CA PRO A 50 -14.34 41.57 3.72
C PRO A 50 -14.75 40.21 4.30
N LEU A 51 -16.06 40.06 4.52
CA LEU A 51 -16.66 38.75 4.75
C LEU A 51 -16.60 37.94 3.45
N ARG A 52 -16.13 36.70 3.55
CA ARG A 52 -16.02 35.77 2.42
C ARG A 52 -17.13 34.75 2.49
N LEU A 53 -17.47 34.12 1.37
CA LEU A 53 -18.32 32.93 1.37
C LEU A 53 -17.52 31.71 1.88
N VAL A 54 -18.21 30.67 2.33
CA VAL A 54 -17.63 29.39 2.80
C VAL A 54 -16.54 28.88 1.84
N GLY A 55 -16.88 28.73 0.55
CA GLY A 55 -15.92 28.27 -0.46
C GLY A 55 -14.73 29.21 -0.67
N GLY A 56 -14.88 30.51 -0.38
CA GLY A 56 -13.79 31.47 -0.44
C GLY A 56 -12.78 31.31 0.71
N VAL A 57 -13.24 30.85 1.88
CA VAL A 57 -12.36 30.50 3.01
C VAL A 57 -11.60 29.22 2.71
N GLU A 58 -12.28 28.20 2.19
CA GLU A 58 -11.66 26.94 1.74
C GLU A 58 -10.58 27.18 0.67
N CYS A 59 -10.92 27.90 -0.42
CA CYS A 59 -9.96 28.23 -1.47
C CYS A 59 -8.75 28.98 -0.94
N ARG A 60 -8.96 29.96 -0.03
CA ARG A 60 -7.85 30.70 0.57
C ARG A 60 -6.96 29.80 1.41
N TRP A 61 -7.54 28.91 2.20
CA TRP A 61 -6.79 27.95 2.99
C TRP A 61 -5.94 27.04 2.10
N GLY A 62 -6.49 26.55 1.00
CA GLY A 62 -5.74 25.77 -0.01
C GLY A 62 -4.52 26.52 -0.56
N LEU A 63 -4.67 27.81 -0.87
CA LEU A 63 -3.54 28.65 -1.33
C LEU A 63 -2.46 28.83 -0.25
N ILE A 64 -2.88 29.06 1.00
CA ILE A 64 -1.96 29.18 2.14
C ILE A 64 -1.18 27.88 2.32
N LEU A 65 -1.87 26.74 2.32
CA LEU A 65 -1.23 25.42 2.43
C LEU A 65 -0.27 25.16 1.27
N LYS A 66 -0.64 25.50 0.03
CA LYS A 66 0.23 25.34 -1.15
C LYS A 66 1.54 26.12 -0.97
N ALA A 67 1.46 27.38 -0.54
CA ALA A 67 2.63 28.22 -0.29
C ALA A 67 3.50 27.68 0.86
N LEU A 68 2.89 27.26 1.97
CA LEU A 68 3.61 26.71 3.12
C LEU A 68 4.30 25.37 2.81
N ASN A 69 3.66 24.50 2.05
CA ASN A 69 4.25 23.24 1.60
C ASN A 69 5.48 23.47 0.72
N LYS A 70 5.38 24.43 -0.19
CA LYS A 70 6.50 24.80 -1.08
C LYS A 70 7.66 25.42 -0.29
N LEU A 71 7.37 26.28 0.69
CA LEU A 71 8.40 26.80 1.61
C LEU A 71 9.02 25.67 2.44
N SER A 72 8.23 24.72 2.93
CA SER A 72 8.76 23.58 3.69
C SER A 72 9.71 22.72 2.86
N GLY A 73 9.41 22.49 1.57
CA GLY A 73 10.35 21.79 0.67
C GLY A 73 11.67 22.56 0.49
N CYS A 74 11.60 23.89 0.40
CA CYS A 74 12.80 24.74 0.37
C CYS A 74 13.56 24.65 1.69
N TYR A 75 12.86 24.75 2.82
CA TYR A 75 13.42 24.64 4.16
C TYR A 75 14.17 23.32 4.36
N SER A 76 13.57 22.17 4.01
CA SER A 76 14.23 20.86 4.12
C SER A 76 15.43 20.70 3.17
N THR A 77 15.41 21.40 2.03
CA THR A 77 16.53 21.40 1.07
C THR A 77 17.71 22.19 1.62
N VAL A 78 17.44 23.35 2.21
CA VAL A 78 18.42 24.22 2.87
C VAL A 78 18.96 23.55 4.13
N GLU A 79 18.11 23.00 4.99
CA GLU A 79 18.52 22.27 6.20
C GLU A 79 19.47 21.10 5.87
N ARG A 80 19.24 20.37 4.77
CA ARG A 80 20.14 19.31 4.30
C ARG A 80 21.46 19.85 3.75
N ARG A 81 21.48 21.03 3.15
CA ARG A 81 22.71 21.62 2.58
C ARG A 81 23.59 22.24 3.67
N LEU A 82 23.00 22.74 4.76
CA LEU A 82 23.67 23.61 5.71
C LEU A 82 23.92 22.96 7.07
N GLN A 83 24.40 21.71 7.04
CA GLN A 83 24.59 20.81 8.18
C GLN A 83 25.59 21.29 9.26
N SER A 84 26.17 22.50 9.18
CA SER A 84 27.12 23.01 10.16
C SER A 84 26.93 24.50 10.48
N GLY A 85 26.68 24.81 11.75
CA GLY A 85 26.98 26.10 12.38
C GLY A 85 25.99 27.27 12.21
N LYS A 86 24.85 27.09 11.53
CA LYS A 86 23.86 28.16 11.31
C LYS A 86 22.62 28.04 12.20
N THR A 87 22.03 29.17 12.56
CA THR A 87 20.83 29.25 13.42
C THR A 87 19.58 28.91 12.62
N ARG A 88 18.50 28.46 13.28
CA ARG A 88 17.20 28.22 12.62
C ARG A 88 16.65 29.43 11.86
N ALA A 89 16.96 30.65 12.32
CA ALA A 89 16.61 31.89 11.64
C ALA A 89 17.35 32.06 10.30
N ASP A 90 18.61 31.64 10.24
CA ASP A 90 19.43 31.68 9.03
C ASP A 90 18.91 30.68 7.99
N ILE A 91 18.55 29.46 8.44
CA ILE A 91 17.94 28.43 7.60
C ILE A 91 16.62 28.94 7.01
N LEU A 92 15.77 29.58 7.82
CA LEU A 92 14.50 30.12 7.31
C LEU A 92 14.71 31.26 6.31
N THR A 93 15.71 32.11 6.54
CA THR A 93 16.06 33.21 5.62
C THR A 93 16.51 32.66 4.27
N GLU A 94 17.44 31.71 4.28
CA GLU A 94 17.96 31.07 3.06
C GLU A 94 16.88 30.23 2.35
N ALA A 95 15.95 29.63 3.11
CA ALA A 95 14.79 28.94 2.55
C ALA A 95 13.82 29.88 1.83
N LYS A 96 13.63 31.11 2.33
CA LYS A 96 12.80 32.12 1.66
C LYS A 96 13.46 32.66 0.39
N GLU A 97 14.79 32.81 0.40
CA GLU A 97 15.54 33.17 -0.81
C GLU A 97 15.39 32.07 -1.88
N LEU A 98 15.55 30.81 -1.48
CA LEU A 98 15.33 29.67 -2.38
C LEU A 98 13.87 29.60 -2.87
N TYR A 99 12.90 29.90 -2.01
CA TYR A 99 11.49 30.00 -2.40
C TYR A 99 11.27 31.09 -3.46
N LYS A 100 11.85 32.28 -3.28
CA LYS A 100 11.75 33.39 -4.23
C LYS A 100 12.31 33.00 -5.60
N THR A 101 13.45 32.32 -5.65
CA THR A 101 14.03 31.83 -6.91
C THR A 101 13.18 30.73 -7.54
N THR A 102 12.53 29.89 -6.74
CA THR A 102 11.76 28.74 -7.25
C THR A 102 10.33 29.10 -7.68
N VAL A 103 9.69 30.04 -6.98
CA VAL A 103 8.27 30.42 -7.17
C VAL A 103 8.15 31.77 -7.90
N GLY A 104 9.23 32.54 -8.00
CA GLY A 104 9.23 33.87 -8.60
C GLY A 104 8.62 34.97 -7.71
N SER A 105 8.23 34.64 -6.48
CA SER A 105 7.57 35.58 -5.55
C SER A 105 8.11 35.47 -4.13
N THR A 106 8.12 36.58 -3.41
CA THR A 106 8.54 36.63 -2.00
C THR A 106 7.49 35.98 -1.11
N PHE A 107 7.93 35.08 -0.23
CA PHE A 107 7.07 34.49 0.77
C PHE A 107 6.62 35.54 1.80
N ASN A 108 5.31 35.71 1.98
CA ASN A 108 4.69 36.74 2.83
C ASN A 108 3.76 36.17 3.92
N LEU A 109 3.76 34.85 4.14
CA LEU A 109 2.89 34.16 5.10
C LEU A 109 3.67 33.71 6.35
N ASP A 110 4.52 34.60 6.88
CA ASP A 110 5.36 34.33 8.05
C ASP A 110 4.57 33.96 9.30
N HIS A 111 3.47 34.66 9.53
CA HIS A 111 2.56 34.37 10.64
C HIS A 111 1.95 32.97 10.52
N CYS A 112 1.48 32.57 9.33
CA CYS A 112 0.95 31.22 9.11
C CYS A 112 2.04 30.16 9.33
N TRP A 113 3.26 30.41 8.84
CA TRP A 113 4.38 29.51 9.06
C TRP A 113 4.70 29.33 10.54
N GLY A 114 4.72 30.43 11.31
CA GLY A 114 4.95 30.39 12.76
C GLY A 114 3.94 29.54 13.52
N ILE A 115 2.66 29.60 13.12
CA ILE A 115 1.58 28.83 13.75
C ILE A 115 1.63 27.36 13.33
N LEU A 116 1.80 27.07 12.02
CA LEU A 116 1.67 25.71 11.49
C LEU A 116 2.92 24.87 11.69
N LYS A 117 4.12 25.46 11.69
CA LYS A 117 5.37 24.68 11.69
C LYS A 117 5.51 23.78 12.92
N ASP A 118 4.98 24.15 14.08
CA ASP A 118 5.10 23.36 15.31
C ASP A 118 3.87 22.47 15.55
N ALA A 119 2.83 22.57 14.70
CA ALA A 119 1.61 21.80 14.86
C ALA A 119 1.87 20.29 14.63
N PRO A 120 1.54 19.39 15.59
CA PRO A 120 1.85 17.96 15.47
C PRO A 120 1.24 17.29 14.23
N LYS A 121 0.03 17.71 13.83
CA LYS A 121 -0.64 17.23 12.60
C LYS A 121 0.09 17.67 11.33
N TRP A 122 0.62 18.89 11.32
CA TRP A 122 1.39 19.43 10.18
C TRP A 122 2.71 18.68 10.02
N GLN A 123 3.47 18.51 11.11
CA GLN A 123 4.72 17.76 11.11
C GLN A 123 4.54 16.31 10.62
N ALA A 124 3.46 15.65 11.04
CA ALA A 124 3.13 14.30 10.56
C ALA A 124 2.86 14.28 9.04
N ASN A 125 2.14 15.27 8.49
CA ASN A 125 1.86 15.37 7.05
C ASN A 125 3.13 15.68 6.24
N GLN A 126 4.01 16.53 6.76
CA GLN A 126 5.29 16.84 6.12
C GLN A 126 6.20 15.61 6.02
N GLN A 127 6.22 14.76 7.05
CA GLN A 127 7.00 13.52 7.05
C GLN A 127 6.48 12.51 6.01
N GLU A 128 5.15 12.40 5.87
CA GLU A 128 4.51 11.58 4.84
C GLU A 128 4.84 12.08 3.42
N ASN A 129 4.75 13.40 3.20
CA ASN A 129 5.07 14.02 1.92
C ASN A 129 6.55 13.87 1.55
N ALA A 130 7.46 13.99 2.52
CA ALA A 130 8.89 13.74 2.32
C ALA A 130 9.21 12.27 1.95
N GLY A 131 8.41 11.31 2.45
CA GLY A 131 8.50 9.91 2.06
C GLY A 131 8.04 9.65 0.62
N ARG A 132 7.02 10.38 0.14
CA ARG A 132 6.48 10.24 -1.22
C ARG A 132 7.41 10.81 -2.29
N SER A 133 8.11 11.91 -2.02
CA SER A 133 9.10 12.49 -2.96
C SER A 133 10.33 11.63 -3.22
N LYS A 134 10.64 10.65 -2.34
CA LYS A 134 11.73 9.68 -2.56
C LYS A 134 11.41 8.61 -3.59
N LYS A 135 10.12 8.34 -3.88
CA LYS A 135 9.71 7.38 -4.93
C LYS A 135 9.65 7.98 -6.35
N ALA A 136 9.72 9.30 -6.49
CA ALA A 136 9.62 9.98 -7.78
C ALA A 136 10.98 10.33 -8.42
N LYS A 137 12.10 9.88 -7.84
CA LYS A 137 13.45 10.23 -8.29
C LYS A 137 14.39 9.03 -8.28
N GLU A 138 13.99 7.94 -8.95
CA GLU A 138 14.90 6.89 -9.42
C GLU A 138 15.09 7.10 -10.93
N PRO A 139 16.30 7.44 -11.42
CA PRO A 139 16.58 7.44 -12.84
C PRO A 139 16.71 5.99 -13.31
N GLY A 140 15.74 5.54 -14.10
CA GLY A 140 15.77 4.24 -14.75
C GLY A 140 17.04 4.08 -15.59
N THR A 141 17.91 3.17 -15.17
CA THR A 141 19.03 2.71 -15.98
C THR A 141 18.49 1.64 -16.93
N SER A 142 17.95 2.07 -18.06
CA SER A 142 17.62 1.15 -19.17
C SER A 142 18.83 1.03 -20.07
N GLN A 143 19.48 -0.12 -20.01
CA GLN A 143 20.45 -0.57 -21.01
C GLN A 143 19.70 -0.80 -22.33
N THR A 144 20.07 -0.06 -23.37
CA THR A 144 19.78 -0.39 -24.77
C THR A 144 21.01 -1.07 -25.38
N PRO A 145 20.88 -2.16 -26.15
CA PRO A 145 21.91 -2.56 -27.08
C PRO A 145 21.69 -1.80 -28.40
N THR A 146 22.77 -1.33 -29.03
CA THR A 146 23.08 -1.50 -30.48
C THR A 146 24.21 -0.55 -30.89
N ASN A 147 25.30 -1.17 -31.36
CA ASN A 147 26.35 -0.72 -32.30
C ASN A 147 26.77 0.78 -32.40
N LEU A 148 28.07 0.99 -32.21
CA LEU A 148 28.89 2.13 -32.70
C LEU A 148 28.92 2.16 -34.26
N PRO A 149 29.42 3.21 -34.97
CA PRO A 149 30.32 4.25 -34.48
C PRO A 149 30.18 5.71 -34.98
N SER A 150 30.91 6.58 -34.26
CA SER A 150 31.68 7.74 -34.75
C SER A 150 30.92 8.98 -35.28
N SER A 151 31.02 10.10 -34.54
CA SER A 151 31.97 11.19 -34.83
C SER A 151 31.80 12.38 -33.86
N THR A 152 32.93 12.85 -33.34
CA THR A 152 33.20 14.11 -32.61
C THR A 152 33.09 15.35 -33.53
N PRO A 153 33.36 16.61 -33.08
CA PRO A 153 33.03 17.35 -31.85
C PRO A 153 32.59 18.83 -32.10
N ARG A 154 32.35 19.56 -30.99
CA ARG A 154 32.81 20.95 -30.68
C ARG A 154 31.90 22.16 -30.96
N THR A 155 31.83 23.00 -29.91
CA THR A 155 31.68 24.48 -29.88
C THR A 155 30.27 25.00 -30.26
N SER A 156 29.63 26.00 -29.65
CA SER A 156 29.97 27.08 -28.71
C SER A 156 28.65 27.64 -28.12
N SER A 157 28.67 28.23 -26.92
CA SER A 157 27.59 29.11 -26.37
C SER A 157 27.34 30.33 -27.31
N PRO A 158 26.27 31.18 -27.19
CA PRO A 158 25.45 31.48 -26.00
C PRO A 158 23.91 31.73 -26.21
N ALA A 159 23.19 31.83 -25.07
CA ALA A 159 21.96 32.58 -24.79
C ALA A 159 20.79 32.64 -25.80
N VAL A 160 19.64 32.03 -25.44
CA VAL A 160 18.33 32.71 -25.34
C VAL A 160 17.44 31.93 -24.37
N ILE A 161 16.78 32.69 -23.50
CA ILE A 161 15.74 32.23 -22.59
C ILE A 161 14.47 32.14 -23.42
N ASP A 162 13.85 30.97 -23.51
CA ASP A 162 12.47 30.84 -23.98
C ASP A 162 11.66 30.22 -22.84
N LEU A 163 10.72 31.03 -22.35
CA LEU A 163 9.67 30.63 -21.43
C LEU A 163 8.63 29.87 -22.23
N ASP A 164 8.36 28.64 -21.86
CA ASP A 164 7.02 28.06 -22.05
C ASP A 164 6.42 27.75 -20.68
N GLU A 165 5.49 28.61 -20.29
CA GLU A 165 4.41 28.31 -19.34
C GLU A 165 3.52 27.23 -19.95
N ASP A 166 3.39 26.08 -19.30
CA ASP A 166 2.23 25.22 -19.45
C ASP A 166 1.57 24.99 -18.09
N GLU A 167 0.84 26.02 -17.66
CA GLU A 167 -0.22 25.93 -16.66
C GLU A 167 -1.53 25.67 -17.40
N SER A 168 -1.85 24.40 -17.77
CA SER A 168 -3.20 23.99 -18.18
C SER A 168 -3.39 22.46 -18.31
N ASP A 169 -3.45 21.69 -17.21
CA ASP A 169 -4.39 20.54 -17.16
C ASP A 169 -4.71 20.03 -15.74
N LEU A 170 -5.33 20.87 -14.90
CA LEU A 170 -5.94 20.38 -13.66
C LEU A 170 -7.38 20.86 -13.46
N SER A 171 -8.09 21.18 -14.54
CA SER A 171 -9.52 21.51 -14.43
C SER A 171 -10.30 21.33 -15.73
N ARG A 172 -10.36 20.12 -16.30
CA ARG A 172 -11.49 19.72 -17.18
C ARG A 172 -11.66 18.22 -17.33
N SER A 173 -12.40 17.59 -16.43
CA SER A 173 -13.19 16.40 -16.82
C SER A 173 -14.46 16.29 -15.99
N VAL A 174 -15.34 17.27 -16.19
CA VAL A 174 -16.78 17.14 -15.92
C VAL A 174 -17.46 17.23 -17.29
N LEU A 175 -18.06 16.10 -17.71
CA LEU A 175 -18.95 15.91 -18.86
C LEU A 175 -18.35 15.93 -20.27
N GLY A 176 -18.18 14.71 -20.82
CA GLY A 176 -18.44 14.41 -22.23
C GLY A 176 -17.38 13.57 -22.95
N SER A 177 -17.63 12.27 -23.13
CA SER A 177 -17.21 11.60 -24.38
C SER A 177 -18.08 10.37 -24.65
N VAL A 178 -18.99 10.53 -25.61
CA VAL A 178 -19.60 9.41 -26.34
C VAL A 178 -18.70 9.15 -27.54
N ARG A 179 -18.14 7.93 -27.68
CA ARG A 179 -18.14 7.12 -28.92
C ARG A 179 -17.53 5.73 -28.73
N LEU A 180 -18.37 4.73 -29.02
CA LEU A 180 -18.22 3.41 -29.66
C LEU A 180 -16.96 2.56 -29.39
N GLU A 181 -17.13 1.32 -28.92
CA GLU A 181 -16.60 0.10 -29.58
C GLU A 181 -17.05 -1.16 -28.81
N GLY A 182 -17.89 -1.98 -29.43
CA GLY A 182 -18.36 -3.26 -28.87
C GLY A 182 -17.22 -4.28 -28.71
N ASN A 183 -17.31 -5.13 -27.70
CA ASN A 183 -16.40 -6.25 -27.36
C ASN A 183 -15.06 -5.96 -26.66
N LYS A 184 -14.56 -4.72 -26.56
CA LYS A 184 -13.39 -4.38 -25.69
C LYS A 184 -13.76 -4.07 -24.23
N ALA A 185 -15.06 -3.91 -23.95
CA ALA A 185 -15.61 -3.47 -22.67
C ALA A 185 -15.47 -4.52 -21.55
N ALA A 186 -15.60 -5.83 -21.83
CA ALA A 186 -15.56 -6.87 -20.82
C ALA A 186 -14.16 -7.12 -20.22
N LYS A 187 -13.09 -6.90 -21.01
CA LYS A 187 -11.69 -6.99 -20.53
C LYS A 187 -11.25 -5.72 -19.80
N ARG A 188 -11.74 -4.55 -20.21
CA ARG A 188 -11.56 -3.29 -19.48
C ARG A 188 -12.30 -3.30 -18.14
N LYS A 189 -13.55 -3.81 -18.08
CA LYS A 189 -14.29 -3.95 -16.81
C LYS A 189 -13.56 -4.79 -15.76
N ARG A 190 -13.01 -5.96 -16.13
CA ARG A 190 -12.24 -6.79 -15.19
C ARG A 190 -10.94 -6.12 -14.72
N ALA A 191 -10.27 -5.37 -15.61
CA ALA A 191 -9.07 -4.61 -15.25
C ALA A 191 -9.40 -3.42 -14.32
N GLU A 192 -10.53 -2.76 -14.56
CA GLU A 192 -11.05 -1.67 -13.74
C GLU A 192 -11.52 -2.17 -12.36
N GLU A 193 -12.24 -3.29 -12.30
CA GLU A 193 -12.64 -3.96 -11.05
C GLU A 193 -11.41 -4.42 -10.23
N SER A 194 -10.39 -5.01 -10.87
CA SER A 194 -9.13 -5.37 -10.19
C SER A 194 -8.37 -4.14 -9.68
N SER A 195 -8.44 -3.01 -10.39
CA SER A 195 -7.84 -1.75 -9.95
C SER A 195 -8.59 -1.15 -8.75
N ILE A 196 -9.92 -1.25 -8.72
CA ILE A 196 -10.74 -0.82 -7.59
C ILE A 196 -10.46 -1.69 -6.36
N GLU A 197 -10.36 -3.01 -6.53
CA GLU A 197 -10.05 -3.93 -5.43
C GLU A 197 -8.70 -3.62 -4.77
N LYS A 198 -7.66 -3.35 -5.58
CA LYS A 198 -6.34 -2.92 -5.07
C LYS A 198 -6.42 -1.58 -4.34
N MET A 199 -7.22 -0.64 -4.84
CA MET A 199 -7.41 0.65 -4.17
C MET A 199 -8.11 0.50 -2.81
N VAL A 200 -9.14 -0.35 -2.75
CA VAL A 200 -9.85 -0.67 -1.50
C VAL A 200 -8.94 -1.38 -0.51
N ALA A 201 -8.10 -2.32 -0.97
CA ALA A 201 -7.10 -2.98 -0.12
C ALA A 201 -6.12 -1.96 0.47
N LEU A 202 -5.58 -1.05 -0.34
CA LEU A 202 -4.67 0.01 0.14
C LEU A 202 -5.36 0.96 1.14
N GLN A 203 -6.64 1.28 0.94
CA GLN A 203 -7.41 2.08 1.90
C GLN A 203 -7.62 1.33 3.23
N LYS A 204 -7.91 0.02 3.18
CA LYS A 204 -8.04 -0.82 4.37
C LYS A 204 -6.72 -0.88 5.14
N ASP A 205 -5.60 -1.10 4.46
CA ASP A 205 -4.27 -1.12 5.07
C ASP A 205 -3.94 0.22 5.73
N LEU A 206 -4.24 1.34 5.07
CA LEU A 206 -4.01 2.66 5.64
C LEU A 206 -4.84 2.90 6.90
N VAL A 207 -6.10 2.46 6.89
CA VAL A 207 -6.98 2.53 8.06
C VAL A 207 -6.48 1.62 9.19
N GLN A 208 -5.96 0.44 8.85
CA GLN A 208 -5.40 -0.49 9.81
C GLN A 208 -4.14 0.09 10.47
N ILE A 209 -3.20 0.61 9.67
CA ILE A 209 -1.98 1.28 10.16
C ILE A 209 -2.35 2.46 11.08
N SER A 210 -3.37 3.23 10.72
CA SER A 210 -3.86 4.34 11.53
C SER A 210 -4.41 3.88 12.89
N ARG A 211 -5.19 2.79 12.90
CA ARG A 211 -5.69 2.16 14.15
C ARG A 211 -4.55 1.61 14.99
N ASP A 212 -3.61 0.90 14.39
CA ASP A 212 -2.47 0.28 15.08
C ASP A 212 -1.57 1.35 15.70
N ARG A 213 -1.31 2.44 14.97
CA ARG A 213 -0.55 3.59 15.49
C ARG A 213 -1.28 4.25 16.67
N LEU A 214 -2.61 4.41 16.58
CA LEU A 214 -3.39 4.97 17.69
C LEU A 214 -3.40 4.04 18.91
N SER A 215 -3.52 2.73 18.71
CA SER A 215 -3.45 1.73 19.77
C SER A 215 -2.07 1.71 20.44
N SER A 216 -1.01 1.71 19.64
CA SER A 216 0.37 1.76 20.12
C SER A 216 0.66 3.04 20.89
N MET A 217 0.22 4.21 20.40
CA MET A 217 0.35 5.47 21.15
C MET A 217 -0.41 5.42 22.47
N LYS A 218 -1.65 4.90 22.49
CA LYS A 218 -2.44 4.76 23.73
C LYS A 218 -1.76 3.85 24.75
N SER A 219 -1.27 2.69 24.30
CA SER A 219 -0.52 1.75 25.15
C SER A 219 0.75 2.38 25.71
N ALA A 220 1.54 3.08 24.88
CA ALA A 220 2.73 3.79 25.33
C ALA A 220 2.39 4.89 26.36
N THR A 221 1.35 5.69 26.12
CA THR A 221 0.91 6.69 27.10
C THR A 221 0.42 6.05 28.39
N GLN A 222 -0.32 4.92 28.32
CA GLN A 222 -0.79 4.22 29.50
C GLN A 222 0.38 3.66 30.32
N SER A 223 1.38 3.07 29.66
CA SER A 223 2.62 2.60 30.30
C SER A 223 3.34 3.73 31.03
N THR A 224 3.47 4.92 30.43
CA THR A 224 4.10 6.06 31.13
C THR A 224 3.32 6.52 32.37
N LEU A 225 1.98 6.46 32.34
CA LEU A 225 1.14 6.82 33.48
C LEU A 225 1.22 5.75 34.58
N ASP A 226 1.23 4.48 34.19
CA ASP A 226 1.36 3.35 35.11
C ASP A 226 2.74 3.37 35.79
N ASP A 227 3.81 3.65 35.06
CA ASP A 227 5.17 3.83 35.60
C ASP A 227 5.22 4.98 36.61
N ALA A 228 4.57 6.10 36.32
CA ALA A 228 4.49 7.24 37.24
C ALA A 228 3.72 6.89 38.52
N ILE A 229 2.67 6.06 38.42
CA ILE A 229 1.92 5.57 39.58
C ILE A 229 2.76 4.57 40.38
N MET A 230 3.42 3.63 39.71
CA MET A 230 4.22 2.57 40.34
C MET A 230 5.46 3.13 41.06
N SER A 231 6.09 4.14 40.48
CA SER A 231 7.27 4.84 41.04
C SER A 231 6.95 5.86 42.13
N LYS A 232 5.67 6.17 42.39
CA LYS A 232 5.29 7.13 43.43
C LYS A 232 5.71 6.64 44.82
N ASP A 233 6.55 7.43 45.50
CA ASP A 233 6.87 7.22 46.91
C ASP A 233 5.64 7.49 47.78
N LEU A 234 5.39 6.58 48.71
CA LEU A 234 4.24 6.61 49.59
C LEU A 234 4.60 7.06 51.01
N THR A 235 5.89 7.11 51.39
CA THR A 235 6.33 7.33 52.77
C THR A 235 5.80 8.62 53.39
N ASN A 236 5.80 9.72 52.64
CA ASN A 236 5.48 11.08 53.13
C ASN A 236 4.03 11.53 52.82
N LEU A 237 3.12 10.60 52.49
CA LEU A 237 1.71 10.92 52.18
C LEU A 237 0.79 10.65 53.37
N ASP A 238 -0.33 11.36 53.43
CA ASP A 238 -1.44 11.06 54.34
C ASP A 238 -2.03 9.66 54.07
N ASP A 239 -2.71 9.09 55.06
CA ASP A 239 -3.21 7.72 55.00
C ASP A 239 -4.25 7.50 53.90
N GLU A 240 -5.09 8.50 53.63
CA GLU A 240 -6.11 8.43 52.58
C GLU A 240 -5.48 8.39 51.19
N THR A 241 -4.53 9.29 50.91
CA THR A 241 -3.82 9.35 49.63
C THR A 241 -2.90 8.15 49.44
N ARG A 242 -2.28 7.66 50.52
CA ARG A 242 -1.51 6.40 50.50
C ARG A 242 -2.38 5.21 50.09
N ALA A 243 -3.57 5.07 50.68
CA ALA A 243 -4.51 4.01 50.33
C ALA A 243 -4.95 4.09 48.86
N TYR A 244 -5.18 5.32 48.35
CA TYR A 244 -5.51 5.56 46.94
C TYR A 244 -4.44 5.03 45.98
N TYR A 245 -3.17 5.40 46.19
CA TYR A 245 -2.08 4.95 45.33
C TYR A 245 -1.80 3.46 45.49
N GLN A 246 -1.90 2.88 46.68
CA GLN A 246 -1.78 1.43 46.86
C GLN A 246 -2.85 0.66 46.08
N LYS A 247 -4.11 1.14 46.10
CA LYS A 247 -5.19 0.57 45.31
C LYS A 247 -4.88 0.62 43.81
N LYS A 248 -4.36 1.75 43.32
CA LYS A 248 -3.94 1.89 41.91
C LYS A 248 -2.78 0.96 41.55
N LYS A 249 -1.72 0.88 42.37
CA LYS A 249 -0.60 -0.05 42.15
C LYS A 249 -1.07 -1.49 42.05
N ARG A 250 -1.96 -1.93 42.96
CA ARG A 250 -2.56 -3.28 42.91
C ARG A 250 -3.36 -3.54 41.64
N ALA A 251 -4.11 -2.53 41.16
CA ALA A 251 -4.88 -2.65 39.92
C ALA A 251 -3.97 -2.80 38.68
N ILE A 252 -2.86 -2.06 38.62
CA ILE A 252 -1.84 -2.18 37.56
C ILE A 252 -1.26 -3.59 37.55
N ILE A 253 -0.78 -4.08 38.70
CA ILE A 253 -0.23 -5.43 38.84
C ILE A 253 -1.24 -6.51 38.43
N ALA A 254 -2.51 -6.36 38.83
CA ALA A 254 -3.56 -7.31 38.48
C ALA A 254 -3.84 -7.35 36.97
N ARG A 255 -3.78 -6.20 36.29
CA ARG A 255 -3.92 -6.09 34.84
C ARG A 255 -2.74 -6.76 34.12
N ASP A 256 -1.50 -6.49 34.55
CA ASP A 256 -0.30 -7.08 33.95
C ASP A 256 -0.29 -8.62 34.11
N LEU A 257 -0.68 -9.12 35.28
CA LEU A 257 -0.81 -10.57 35.53
C LEU A 257 -1.88 -11.22 34.63
N GLN A 258 -2.96 -10.49 34.32
CA GLN A 258 -4.00 -10.97 33.43
C GLN A 258 -3.51 -11.00 31.97
N GLU A 259 -2.78 -9.97 31.53
CA GLU A 259 -2.17 -9.92 30.20
C GLU A 259 -1.15 -11.05 30.00
N GLU A 260 -0.34 -11.37 31.01
CA GLU A 260 0.58 -12.52 30.98
C GLU A 260 -0.15 -13.85 30.83
N LYS A 261 -1.21 -14.09 31.62
CA LYS A 261 -2.03 -15.31 31.51
C LYS A 261 -2.67 -15.46 30.14
N GLU A 262 -3.20 -14.38 29.58
CA GLU A 262 -3.78 -14.39 28.23
C GLU A 262 -2.72 -14.67 27.16
N LYS A 263 -1.50 -14.17 27.34
CA LYS A 263 -0.38 -14.44 26.44
C LYS A 263 0.04 -15.91 26.51
N GLU A 264 0.17 -16.48 27.71
CA GLU A 264 0.47 -17.90 27.89
C GLU A 264 -0.61 -18.79 27.25
N GLU A 265 -1.89 -18.44 27.40
CA GLU A 265 -2.99 -19.18 26.77
C GLU A 265 -2.93 -19.10 25.24
N ARG A 266 -2.60 -17.93 24.67
CA ARG A 266 -2.43 -17.76 23.22
C ARG A 266 -1.25 -18.57 22.70
N GLU A 267 -0.11 -18.54 23.39
CA GLU A 267 1.07 -19.33 23.02
C GLU A 267 0.79 -20.84 23.08
N LYS A 268 0.01 -21.28 24.07
CA LYS A 268 -0.45 -22.67 24.16
C LYS A 268 -1.34 -23.05 22.98
N LYS A 269 -2.34 -22.21 22.65
CA LYS A 269 -3.23 -22.43 21.50
C LYS A 269 -2.45 -22.47 20.17
N GLU A 270 -1.46 -21.59 20.00
CA GLU A 270 -0.63 -21.57 18.79
C GLU A 270 0.23 -22.83 18.66
N LYS A 271 0.77 -23.34 19.77
CA LYS A 271 1.51 -24.62 19.78
C LYS A 271 0.60 -25.79 19.42
N GLU A 272 -0.59 -25.88 20.01
CA GLU A 272 -1.59 -26.91 19.70
C GLU A 272 -2.01 -26.86 18.22
N GLU A 273 -2.21 -25.67 17.66
CA GLU A 273 -2.55 -25.50 16.24
C GLU A 273 -1.40 -25.93 15.31
N LYS A 274 -0.16 -25.59 15.66
CA LYS A 274 1.04 -26.01 14.91
C LYS A 274 1.20 -27.52 14.92
N GLU A 275 1.05 -28.16 16.09
CA GLU A 275 1.13 -29.62 16.24
C GLU A 275 0.03 -30.31 15.43
N LYS A 276 -1.21 -29.79 15.46
CA LYS A 276 -2.30 -30.30 14.64
C LYS A 276 -2.00 -30.20 13.14
N LYS A 277 -1.51 -29.06 12.66
CA LYS A 277 -1.13 -28.87 11.25
C LYS A 277 -0.01 -29.79 10.82
N GLU A 278 0.95 -30.05 11.70
CA GLU A 278 2.06 -30.97 11.44
C GLU A 278 1.56 -32.42 11.32
N LYS A 279 0.66 -32.84 12.22
CA LYS A 279 0.02 -34.15 12.17
C LYS A 279 -0.79 -34.33 10.89
N GLU A 280 -1.64 -33.37 10.52
CA GLU A 280 -2.41 -33.39 9.27
C GLU A 280 -1.50 -33.47 8.04
N LYS A 281 -0.38 -32.74 8.05
CA LYS A 281 0.61 -32.78 6.96
C LYS A 281 1.30 -34.15 6.87
N LYS A 282 1.59 -34.80 8.00
CA LYS A 282 2.18 -36.14 8.04
C LYS A 282 1.21 -37.18 7.49
N GLU A 283 -0.04 -37.16 7.96
CA GLU A 283 -1.10 -38.05 7.50
C GLU A 283 -1.36 -37.88 5.98
N ARG A 284 -1.36 -36.64 5.49
CA ARG A 284 -1.50 -36.36 4.06
C ARG A 284 -0.34 -36.94 3.25
N LYS A 285 0.90 -36.79 3.70
CA LYS A 285 2.08 -37.36 3.00
C LYS A 285 2.02 -38.88 2.96
N GLU A 286 1.62 -39.52 4.06
CA GLU A 286 1.50 -40.98 4.13
C GLU A 286 0.42 -41.49 3.16
N ARG A 287 -0.70 -40.77 3.06
CA ARG A 287 -1.75 -41.07 2.07
C ARG A 287 -1.26 -40.89 0.62
N GLU A 288 -0.59 -39.79 0.31
CA GLU A 288 -0.03 -39.54 -1.02
C GLU A 288 1.03 -40.59 -1.41
N GLU A 289 1.86 -41.04 -0.46
CA GLU A 289 2.82 -42.13 -0.69
C GLU A 289 2.13 -43.47 -0.94
N LYS A 290 1.08 -43.79 -0.18
CA LYS A 290 0.31 -45.02 -0.36
C LYS A 290 -0.38 -45.03 -1.72
N GLU A 291 -1.02 -43.94 -2.12
CA GLU A 291 -1.64 -43.79 -3.44
C GLU A 291 -0.61 -43.90 -4.58
N ARG A 292 0.62 -43.40 -4.37
CA ARG A 292 1.70 -43.54 -5.36
C ARG A 292 2.17 -45.00 -5.51
N LYS A 293 2.35 -45.72 -4.40
CA LYS A 293 2.74 -47.14 -4.42
C LYS A 293 1.68 -48.02 -5.08
N GLU A 294 0.41 -47.77 -4.77
CA GLU A 294 -0.71 -48.48 -5.40
C GLU A 294 -0.78 -48.21 -6.90
N LYS A 295 -0.49 -46.98 -7.34
CA LYS A 295 -0.40 -46.64 -8.76
C LYS A 295 0.80 -47.32 -9.45
N GLU A 296 1.98 -47.30 -8.83
CA GLU A 296 3.18 -47.98 -9.34
C GLU A 296 2.97 -49.50 -9.46
N GLU A 297 2.29 -50.11 -8.48
CA GLU A 297 1.94 -51.55 -8.50
C GLU A 297 0.93 -51.87 -9.61
N LYS A 298 -0.08 -51.01 -9.80
CA LYS A 298 -1.05 -51.17 -10.89
C LYS A 298 -0.40 -51.03 -12.26
N GLU A 299 0.48 -50.04 -12.44
CA GLU A 299 1.25 -49.86 -13.69
C GLU A 299 2.19 -51.05 -13.95
N ARG A 300 2.78 -51.64 -12.90
CA ARG A 300 3.61 -52.86 -13.03
C ARG A 300 2.78 -54.06 -13.47
N HIS A 301 1.63 -54.30 -12.83
CA HIS A 301 0.73 -55.38 -13.21
C HIS A 301 0.17 -55.19 -14.63
N GLU A 302 -0.07 -53.96 -15.06
CA GLU A 302 -0.52 -53.66 -16.43
C GLU A 302 0.56 -53.95 -17.47
N ARG A 303 1.85 -53.67 -17.15
CA ARG A 303 2.98 -54.06 -18.02
C ARG A 303 3.20 -55.56 -18.07
N GLU A 304 3.19 -56.24 -16.93
CA GLU A 304 3.34 -57.71 -16.89
C GLU A 304 2.25 -58.39 -17.71
N ARG A 305 1.01 -57.85 -17.67
CA ARG A 305 -0.09 -58.36 -18.51
C ARG A 305 0.11 -58.08 -20.00
N ALA A 306 0.66 -56.92 -20.36
CA ALA A 306 0.94 -56.58 -21.75
C ALA A 306 2.06 -57.44 -22.34
N GLU A 307 3.09 -57.75 -21.56
CA GLU A 307 4.16 -58.68 -21.96
C GLU A 307 3.62 -60.11 -22.10
N GLU A 308 2.76 -60.59 -21.19
CA GLU A 308 2.09 -61.90 -21.34
C GLU A 308 1.13 -61.99 -22.54
N ASP A 309 0.57 -60.86 -22.98
CA ASP A 309 -0.28 -60.79 -24.17
C ASP A 309 0.58 -60.74 -25.46
N GLU A 310 1.74 -60.07 -25.45
CA GLU A 310 2.72 -60.09 -26.56
C GLU A 310 3.36 -61.48 -26.73
N ASP A 311 3.77 -62.15 -25.65
CA ASP A 311 4.37 -63.49 -25.71
C ASP A 311 3.39 -64.52 -26.29
N LYS A 312 2.08 -64.35 -26.06
CA LYS A 312 1.03 -65.18 -26.66
C LYS A 312 0.78 -64.86 -28.12
N GLU A 313 0.92 -63.60 -28.53
CA GLU A 313 0.83 -63.22 -29.94
C GLU A 313 2.03 -63.81 -30.72
N GLU A 314 3.25 -63.76 -30.17
CA GLU A 314 4.43 -64.43 -30.76
C GLU A 314 4.28 -65.96 -30.80
N GLU A 315 3.77 -66.61 -29.73
CA GLU A 315 3.50 -68.06 -29.74
C GLU A 315 2.45 -68.44 -30.82
N THR A 316 1.44 -67.61 -31.05
CA THR A 316 0.44 -67.85 -32.11
C THR A 316 0.94 -67.56 -33.53
N GLU A 317 1.90 -66.65 -33.69
CA GLU A 317 2.55 -66.40 -34.98
C GLU A 317 3.55 -67.51 -35.33
N GLU A 318 4.32 -68.03 -34.36
CA GLU A 318 5.18 -69.21 -34.56
C GLU A 318 4.36 -70.48 -34.86
N GLU A 319 3.22 -70.70 -34.19
CA GLU A 319 2.32 -71.83 -34.51
C GLU A 319 1.65 -71.69 -35.90
N GLN A 320 1.50 -70.47 -36.43
CA GLN A 320 1.00 -70.24 -37.79
C GLN A 320 2.08 -70.46 -38.87
N GLU A 321 3.32 -70.05 -38.62
CA GLU A 321 4.44 -70.36 -39.53
C GLU A 321 4.73 -71.87 -39.60
N ASP A 322 4.57 -72.60 -38.49
CA ASP A 322 4.70 -74.06 -38.47
C ASP A 322 3.53 -74.80 -39.17
N GLU A 323 2.33 -74.21 -39.25
CA GLU A 323 1.21 -74.76 -40.05
C GLU A 323 1.37 -74.46 -41.56
N ASP A 324 1.91 -73.30 -41.92
CA ASP A 324 2.16 -72.91 -43.32
C ASP A 324 3.35 -73.69 -43.95
N ASP A 325 4.38 -74.07 -43.18
CA ASP A 325 5.50 -74.91 -43.65
C ASP A 325 5.08 -76.39 -43.85
N VAL A 326 3.95 -76.81 -43.25
CA VAL A 326 3.34 -78.13 -43.48
C VAL A 326 2.39 -78.13 -44.69
N GLU A 327 1.77 -76.99 -45.04
CA GLU A 327 0.95 -76.89 -46.27
C GLU A 327 1.80 -76.67 -47.55
N GLU A 328 2.99 -76.07 -47.46
CA GLU A 328 3.92 -76.01 -48.62
C GLU A 328 4.53 -77.39 -48.96
N GLU A 329 4.68 -78.33 -48.02
CA GLU A 329 5.15 -79.70 -48.33
C GLU A 329 4.03 -80.63 -48.91
N ILE A 330 2.76 -80.21 -48.86
CA ILE A 330 1.63 -80.99 -49.42
C ILE A 330 1.21 -80.49 -50.81
N THR A 331 1.69 -79.34 -51.27
CA THR A 331 1.32 -78.77 -52.58
C THR A 331 2.29 -79.07 -53.72
N GLU A 332 3.43 -79.74 -53.47
CA GLU A 332 4.38 -80.14 -54.54
C GLU A 332 4.12 -81.55 -55.15
N GLU A 333 3.12 -82.32 -54.69
CA GLU A 333 2.82 -83.66 -55.25
C GLU A 333 1.55 -83.77 -56.13
N GLU A 334 0.75 -82.72 -56.32
CA GLU A 334 -0.43 -82.77 -57.22
C GLU A 334 -0.43 -81.70 -58.33
N GLU A 335 0.66 -81.57 -59.08
CA GLU A 335 0.65 -81.02 -60.45
C GLU A 335 1.31 -81.99 -61.44
N ASP A 336 0.75 -83.20 -61.60
CA ASP A 336 0.83 -83.87 -62.89
C ASP A 336 -0.41 -84.75 -63.10
N VAL A 337 -0.86 -84.83 -64.36
CA VAL A 337 -1.91 -85.69 -64.93
C VAL A 337 -3.23 -84.99 -65.32
N THR A 338 -3.18 -84.45 -66.55
CA THR A 338 -4.17 -84.56 -67.67
C THR A 338 -5.59 -84.01 -67.44
N GLY A 339 -6.16 -83.12 -68.26
CA GLY A 339 -6.05 -83.00 -69.72
C GLY A 339 -7.15 -83.82 -70.41
N GLU A 340 -8.13 -83.12 -71.02
CA GLU A 340 -9.19 -83.63 -71.94
C GLU A 340 -10.32 -84.42 -71.23
N GLU A 341 -11.63 -84.29 -71.49
CA GLU A 341 -12.42 -84.21 -72.74
C GLU A 341 -13.88 -83.89 -72.29
N GLU A 342 -14.49 -82.77 -72.71
CA GLU A 342 -15.60 -82.66 -73.67
C GLU A 342 -16.84 -83.62 -73.53
N VAL A 343 -18.01 -83.01 -73.78
CA VAL A 343 -19.31 -83.52 -74.32
C VAL A 343 -20.47 -84.06 -73.42
N GLU A 344 -21.62 -83.36 -73.59
CA GLU A 344 -23.06 -83.78 -73.58
C GLU A 344 -23.63 -84.71 -72.49
N ALA A 345 -24.59 -84.22 -71.69
CA ALA A 345 -26.03 -84.18 -71.99
C ALA A 345 -26.85 -83.69 -70.77
#